data_AF-A0A8T4CVF7-F1
#
_entry.id   AF-A0A8T4CVF7-F1
#
_cell.length_a   1.000
_cell.length_b   1.000
_cell.length_c   1.000
_cell.angle_alpha   90.00
_cell.angle_beta   90.00
_cell.angle_gamma   90.00
#
_symmetry.space_group_name_H-M   'P 1'
#
loop_
_entity.id
_entity.type
_entity.pdbx_description
1 polymer ?
#
loop_
_entity_poly.entity_id
_entity_poly.type
_entity_poly.pdbx_seq_one_letter_code
_entity_poly.pdbx_strand_id
1 'polypeptide(L)'
;MKNALHFAPNNQDIDMTPAEELRQQIAEIEAAKASLDPRTTQYIVMIGSAALQFVMEGRKAKQASTVPAQWATRFTESDAQMIARAIKNANGEIAHTVPLAAALNIELTKKNTALQRLEQAISVIQWMPKVH
;
A
#
# COMPACT_ATOMS: atom_id res chain seq x y z
N MET A 1 -0.99 51.20 -19.87
CA MET A 1 -2.10 50.22 -19.84
C MET A 1 -1.50 48.83 -19.92
N LYS A 2 -1.95 47.95 -19.03
CA LYS A 2 -1.40 46.61 -18.74
C LYS A 2 -1.72 45.65 -19.90
N ASN A 3 -0.76 44.80 -20.27
CA ASN A 3 -1.04 43.47 -20.82
C ASN A 3 -0.04 42.51 -20.17
N ALA A 4 -0.37 42.05 -18.97
CA ALA A 4 0.28 40.91 -18.36
C ALA A 4 -0.33 39.66 -19.01
N LEU A 5 0.47 38.93 -19.79
CA LEU A 5 0.17 37.58 -20.21
C LEU A 5 0.02 36.72 -18.95
N HIS A 6 -1.23 36.42 -18.59
CA HIS A 6 -1.55 35.41 -17.60
C HIS A 6 -1.14 34.04 -18.18
N PHE A 7 0.05 33.57 -17.82
CA PHE A 7 0.34 32.14 -17.84
C PHE A 7 -0.51 31.50 -16.74
N ALA A 8 -1.64 30.91 -17.12
CA ALA A 8 -2.31 29.96 -16.24
C ALA A 8 -1.37 28.75 -16.08
N PRO A 9 -1.06 28.30 -14.86
CA PRO A 9 -0.45 26.99 -14.69
C PRO A 9 -1.46 25.96 -15.20
N ASN A 10 -1.05 25.21 -16.22
CA ASN A 10 -1.76 24.09 -16.79
C ASN A 10 -1.78 22.98 -15.72
N ASN A 11 -2.72 23.05 -14.76
CA ASN A 11 -3.03 21.95 -13.85
C ASN A 11 -3.77 20.89 -14.65
N GLN A 12 -3.03 20.18 -15.50
CA GLN A 12 -3.39 18.82 -15.87
C GLN A 12 -3.01 17.94 -14.68
N ASP A 13 -3.79 18.03 -13.60
CA ASP A 13 -4.05 16.85 -12.80
C ASP A 13 -4.71 15.89 -13.79
N ILE A 14 -3.93 14.96 -14.34
CA ILE A 14 -4.47 13.85 -15.09
C ILE A 14 -5.29 13.09 -14.06
N ASP A 15 -6.60 13.32 -14.02
CA ASP A 15 -7.53 12.52 -13.24
C ASP A 15 -7.35 11.06 -13.69
N MET A 16 -6.50 10.33 -12.98
CA MET A 16 -6.28 8.92 -13.24
C MET A 16 -7.60 8.23 -13.00
N THR A 17 -8.03 7.43 -13.97
CA THR A 17 -9.21 6.59 -13.76
C THR A 17 -8.94 5.63 -12.60
N PRO A 18 -9.97 5.20 -11.84
CA PRO A 18 -9.78 4.22 -10.76
C PRO A 18 -9.08 2.92 -11.21
N ALA A 19 -9.20 2.56 -12.50
CA ALA A 19 -8.47 1.44 -13.10
C ALA A 19 -6.95 1.72 -13.21
N GLU A 20 -6.57 2.93 -13.65
CA GLU A 20 -5.19 3.35 -13.75
C GLU A 20 -4.54 3.49 -12.38
N GLU A 21 -5.26 4.02 -11.39
CA GLU A 21 -4.80 4.06 -9.99
C GLU A 21 -4.50 2.66 -9.45
N LEU A 22 -5.40 1.69 -9.70
CA LEU A 22 -5.19 0.30 -9.28
C LEU A 22 -3.98 -0.33 -9.98
N ARG A 23 -3.82 -0.10 -11.29
CA ARG A 23 -2.66 -0.61 -12.05
C ARG A 23 -1.35 0.00 -11.54
N GLN A 24 -1.34 1.29 -11.24
CA GLN A 24 -0.18 1.97 -10.67
C GLN A 24 0.18 1.39 -9.30
N GLN A 25 -0.80 1.18 -8.42
CA GLN A 25 -0.59 0.56 -7.11
C GLN A 25 -0.09 -0.89 -7.23
N ILE A 26 -0.60 -1.66 -8.20
CA ILE A 26 -0.11 -3.03 -8.47
C ILE A 26 1.37 -2.98 -8.88
N ALA A 27 1.72 -2.11 -9.82
CA ALA A 27 3.10 -1.96 -10.29
C ALA A 27 4.07 -1.57 -9.15
N GLU A 28 3.64 -0.69 -8.24
CA GLU A 28 4.42 -0.32 -7.06
C GLU A 28 4.66 -1.51 -6.10
N ILE A 29 3.62 -2.32 -5.86
CA ILE A 29 3.72 -3.51 -5.01
C ILE A 29 4.63 -4.56 -5.67
N GLU A 30 4.53 -4.75 -6.98
CA GLU A 30 5.39 -5.65 -7.76
C GLU A 30 6.85 -5.21 -7.71
N ALA A 31 7.12 -3.91 -7.89
CA ALA A 31 8.46 -3.36 -7.76
C ALA A 31 9.03 -3.53 -6.35
N ALA A 32 8.21 -3.28 -5.31
CA ALA A 32 8.60 -3.50 -3.93
C ALA A 32 8.94 -4.98 -3.67
N LYS A 33 8.15 -5.91 -4.20
CA LYS A 33 8.41 -7.35 -4.11
C LYS A 33 9.68 -7.75 -4.85
N ALA A 34 9.91 -7.22 -6.04
CA ALA A 34 11.12 -7.50 -6.83
C ALA A 34 12.39 -6.98 -6.14
N SER A 35 12.27 -5.92 -5.32
CA SER A 35 13.38 -5.36 -4.53
C SER A 35 13.74 -6.20 -3.29
N LEU A 36 12.93 -7.21 -2.93
CA LEU A 36 13.22 -8.05 -1.78
C LEU A 36 14.39 -8.97 -2.09
N ASP A 37 15.34 -9.04 -1.16
CA ASP A 37 16.45 -9.98 -1.25
C ASP A 37 15.92 -11.42 -1.07
N PRO A 38 16.05 -12.30 -2.08
CA PRO A 38 15.56 -13.68 -2.00
C PRO A 38 16.28 -14.52 -0.95
N ARG A 39 17.44 -14.07 -0.43
CA ARG A 39 18.23 -14.79 0.58
C ARG A 39 17.80 -14.49 2.01
N THR A 40 17.08 -13.40 2.23
CA THR A 40 16.72 -12.95 3.58
C THR A 40 15.22 -12.76 3.70
N THR A 41 14.60 -13.50 4.63
CA THR A 41 13.18 -13.30 4.94
C THR A 41 13.05 -12.11 5.87
N GLN A 42 12.43 -11.05 5.37
CA GLN A 42 12.10 -9.84 6.12
C GLN A 42 10.69 -9.96 6.68
N TYR A 43 10.51 -9.55 7.94
CA TYR A 43 9.23 -9.59 8.63
C TYR A 43 8.71 -8.19 8.91
N ILE A 44 7.39 -8.06 8.93
CA ILE A 44 6.70 -6.83 9.31
C ILE A 44 5.72 -7.12 10.46
N VAL A 45 5.34 -6.06 11.16
CA VAL A 45 4.33 -6.11 12.21
C VAL A 45 3.04 -5.50 11.65
N MET A 46 1.93 -6.20 11.85
CA MET A 46 0.60 -5.80 11.39
C MET A 46 -0.40 -5.75 12.54
N ILE A 47 -1.32 -4.79 12.50
CA ILE A 47 -2.51 -4.74 13.36
C ILE A 47 -3.73 -4.85 12.44
N GLY A 48 -4.51 -5.93 12.59
CA GLY A 48 -5.56 -6.26 11.64
C GLY A 48 -5.00 -6.41 10.22
N SER A 49 -5.46 -5.56 9.29
CA SER A 49 -4.97 -5.54 7.90
C SER A 49 -3.93 -4.46 7.60
N ALA A 50 -3.58 -3.63 8.58
CA ALA A 50 -2.64 -2.52 8.41
C ALA A 50 -1.23 -2.91 8.86
N ALA A 51 -0.21 -2.59 8.06
CA ALA A 51 1.17 -2.75 8.47
C ALA A 51 1.65 -1.53 9.26
N LEU A 52 2.66 -1.71 10.10
CA LEU A 52 3.22 -0.63 10.90
C LEU A 52 4.53 -0.09 10.34
N GLN A 53 4.63 1.22 10.29
CA GLN A 53 5.88 1.95 10.11
C GLN A 53 6.26 2.59 11.43
N PHE A 54 7.47 2.31 11.90
CA PHE A 54 8.04 2.92 13.09
C PHE A 54 8.94 4.07 12.68
N VAL A 55 8.64 5.26 13.20
CA VAL A 55 9.52 6.42 13.10
C VAL A 55 10.50 6.37 14.27
N MET A 56 11.78 6.22 13.94
CA MET A 56 12.87 6.19 14.90
C MET A 56 13.34 7.63 15.18
N GLU A 57 13.38 8.01 16.46
CA GLU A 57 14.09 9.23 16.89
C GLU A 57 15.32 8.79 17.69
N GLY A 58 16.49 8.86 17.06
CA GLY A 58 17.72 8.28 17.60
C GLY A 58 17.63 6.75 17.73
N ARG A 59 17.71 6.23 18.96
CA ARG A 59 17.65 4.78 19.25
C ARG A 59 16.29 4.30 19.76
N LYS A 60 15.28 5.17 19.80
CA LYS A 60 13.94 4.83 20.31
C LYS A 60 12.90 4.98 19.21
N ALA A 61 11.99 4.01 19.13
CA ALA A 61 10.77 4.17 18.33
C ALA A 61 9.88 5.21 19.03
N LYS A 62 9.60 6.33 18.36
CA LYS A 62 8.78 7.42 18.92
C LYS A 62 7.31 7.26 18.56
N GLN A 63 7.05 6.78 17.34
CA GLN A 63 5.71 6.70 16.78
C GLN A 63 5.60 5.49 15.87
N ALA A 64 4.43 4.85 15.90
CA ALA A 64 4.03 3.86 14.92
C ALA A 64 2.83 4.42 14.13
N SER A 65 2.88 4.31 12.80
CA SER A 65 1.79 4.68 11.91
C SER A 65 1.36 3.49 11.06
N THR A 66 0.08 3.44 10.72
CA THR A 66 -0.47 2.43 9.82
C THR A 66 -0.17 2.79 8.36
N VAL A 67 0.48 1.89 7.64
CA VAL A 67 0.89 2.07 6.24
C VAL A 67 0.59 0.81 5.41
N PRO A 68 0.55 0.93 4.07
CA PRO A 68 0.65 -0.20 3.14
C PRO A 68 1.89 -1.06 3.40
N ALA A 69 1.82 -2.36 3.07
CA ALA A 69 2.87 -3.29 3.42
C ALA A 69 4.22 -2.94 2.77
N GLN A 70 4.22 -2.29 1.59
CA GLN A 70 5.46 -1.87 0.92
C GLN A 70 6.27 -0.80 1.70
N TRP A 71 5.62 -0.03 2.58
CA TRP A 71 6.27 1.05 3.35
C TRP A 71 6.51 0.69 4.81
N ALA A 72 6.12 -0.52 5.21
CA ALA A 72 6.26 -1.00 6.58
C ALA A 72 7.73 -1.13 6.99
N THR A 73 8.00 -0.95 8.27
CA THR A 73 9.35 -1.17 8.80
C THR A 73 9.67 -2.65 8.80
N ARG A 74 10.86 -2.97 8.29
CA ARG A 74 11.35 -4.33 8.09
C ARG A 74 12.18 -4.76 9.28
N PHE A 75 11.95 -5.99 9.75
CA PHE A 75 12.59 -6.56 10.91
C PHE A 75 13.08 -7.98 10.63
N THR A 76 13.97 -8.46 11.50
CA THR A 76 14.17 -9.90 11.68
C THR A 76 12.94 -10.51 12.33
N GLU A 77 12.81 -11.84 12.27
CA GLU A 77 11.67 -12.52 12.88
C GLU A 77 11.59 -12.29 14.39
N SER A 78 12.72 -12.41 15.09
CA SER A 78 12.80 -12.23 16.54
C SER A 78 12.41 -10.82 16.97
N ASP A 79 12.88 -9.82 16.24
CA ASP A 79 12.58 -8.42 16.54
C ASP A 79 11.09 -8.13 16.30
N ALA A 80 10.53 -8.61 15.19
CA ALA A 80 9.12 -8.45 14.88
C ALA A 80 8.21 -9.12 15.92
N GLN A 81 8.55 -10.33 16.37
CA GLN A 81 7.81 -11.03 17.43
C GLN A 81 7.89 -10.29 18.77
N MET A 82 9.07 -9.78 19.12
CA MET A 82 9.26 -8.98 20.34
C MET A 82 8.40 -7.72 20.30
N ILE A 83 8.40 -7.00 19.17
CA ILE A 83 7.61 -5.78 18.98
C ILE A 83 6.11 -6.09 19.04
N ALA A 84 5.64 -7.15 18.37
CA ALA A 84 4.24 -7.55 18.40
C ALA A 84 3.75 -7.85 19.83
N ARG A 85 4.59 -8.53 20.64
CA ARG A 85 4.31 -8.77 22.07
C ARG A 85 4.28 -7.47 22.87
N ALA A 86 5.20 -6.54 22.61
CA ALA A 86 5.25 -5.25 23.28
C ALA A 86 4.00 -4.41 23.01
N ILE A 87 3.51 -4.38 21.77
CA ILE A 87 2.27 -3.67 21.38
C ILE A 87 1.07 -4.24 22.12
N LYS A 88 0.94 -5.57 22.16
CA LYS A 88 -0.14 -6.23 22.90
C LYS A 88 -0.15 -5.83 24.36
N ASN A 89 1.01 -5.74 25.00
CA ASN A 89 1.13 -5.39 26.41
C ASN A 89 0.86 -3.89 26.67
N ALA A 90 1.21 -3.00 25.72
CA ALA A 90 1.06 -1.55 25.88
C ALA A 90 -0.36 -1.06 25.57
N ASN A 91 -0.94 -1.54 24.47
CA ASN A 91 -2.20 -1.02 23.92
C ASN A 91 -3.37 -2.01 23.98
N GLY A 92 -3.12 -3.28 24.35
CA GLY A 92 -4.12 -4.35 24.27
C GLY A 92 -4.44 -4.82 22.83
N GLU A 93 -3.80 -4.22 21.83
CA GLU A 93 -4.02 -4.54 20.42
C GLU A 93 -3.32 -5.85 20.03
N ILE A 94 -4.01 -6.69 19.26
CA ILE A 94 -3.40 -7.92 18.75
C ILE A 94 -2.58 -7.58 17.51
N ALA A 95 -1.27 -7.49 17.71
CA ALA A 95 -0.31 -7.38 16.62
C ALA A 95 0.17 -8.76 16.17
N HIS A 96 0.39 -8.91 14.87
CA HIS A 96 0.84 -10.15 14.24
C HIS A 96 2.13 -9.91 13.47
N THR A 97 2.99 -10.92 13.43
CA THR A 97 4.20 -10.91 12.61
C THR A 97 3.92 -11.67 11.31
N VAL A 98 4.24 -11.06 10.17
CA VAL A 98 4.00 -11.64 8.85
C VAL A 98 5.25 -11.49 7.99
N PRO A 99 5.66 -12.50 7.20
CA PRO A 99 6.70 -12.32 6.19
C PRO A 99 6.29 -11.24 5.18
N LEU A 100 7.17 -10.29 4.90
CA LEU A 100 6.88 -9.16 4.00
C LEU A 100 6.43 -9.64 2.62
N ALA A 101 7.09 -10.66 2.06
CA ALA A 101 6.70 -11.22 0.77
C ALA A 101 5.26 -11.78 0.77
N ALA A 102 4.84 -12.41 1.88
CA ALA A 102 3.48 -12.92 2.02
C ALA A 102 2.46 -11.77 2.13
N ALA A 103 2.78 -10.72 2.89
CA ALA A 103 1.95 -9.53 3.01
C ALA A 103 1.75 -8.82 1.65
N LEU A 104 2.83 -8.63 0.89
CA LEU A 104 2.78 -8.03 -0.45
C LEU A 104 1.95 -8.90 -1.42
N ASN A 105 2.08 -10.23 -1.38
CA ASN A 105 1.28 -11.12 -2.22
C ASN A 105 -0.22 -11.02 -1.93
N ILE A 106 -0.60 -10.90 -0.65
CA ILE A 106 -2.00 -10.71 -0.24
C ILE A 106 -2.52 -9.37 -0.78
N GLU A 107 -1.74 -8.30 -0.64
CA GLU A 107 -2.12 -6.96 -1.11
C GLU A 107 -2.27 -6.94 -2.64
N LEU A 108 -1.32 -7.53 -3.36
CA LEU A 108 -1.35 -7.68 -4.82
C LEU A 108 -2.58 -8.46 -5.27
N THR A 109 -2.92 -9.57 -4.59
CA THR A 109 -4.12 -10.36 -4.88
C THR A 109 -5.40 -9.53 -4.71
N LYS A 110 -5.49 -8.74 -3.64
CA LYS A 110 -6.64 -7.85 -3.39
C LYS A 110 -6.79 -6.79 -4.48
N LYS A 111 -5.69 -6.15 -4.89
CA LYS A 111 -5.69 -5.10 -5.91
C LYS A 111 -6.02 -5.66 -7.30
N ASN A 112 -5.44 -6.81 -7.68
CA ASN A 112 -5.79 -7.50 -8.93
C ASN A 112 -7.27 -7.91 -8.97
N THR A 113 -7.80 -8.44 -7.85
CA THR A 113 -9.23 -8.79 -7.77
C THR A 113 -10.12 -7.56 -7.93
N ALA A 114 -9.74 -6.42 -7.32
CA ALA A 114 -10.47 -5.17 -7.46
C ALA A 114 -10.42 -4.64 -8.90
N LEU A 115 -9.26 -4.70 -9.54
CA LEU A 115 -9.08 -4.30 -10.94
C LEU A 115 -9.95 -5.16 -11.86
N GLN A 116 -9.92 -6.49 -11.71
CA GLN A 116 -10.72 -7.40 -12.51
C GLN A 116 -12.23 -7.12 -12.37
N ARG A 117 -12.72 -6.86 -11.15
CA ARG A 117 -14.12 -6.50 -10.93
C ARG A 117 -14.50 -5.19 -11.61
N LEU A 118 -13.60 -4.20 -11.57
CA LEU A 118 -13.81 -2.91 -12.19
C LEU A 118 -13.82 -3.01 -13.73
N GLU A 119 -12.89 -3.78 -14.30
CA GLU A 119 -12.85 -4.07 -15.73
C GLU A 119 -14.10 -4.83 -16.20
N GLN A 120 -14.60 -5.78 -15.41
CA GLN A 120 -15.88 -6.46 -15.68
C GLN A 120 -17.06 -5.50 -15.65
N ALA A 121 -17.13 -4.60 -14.66
CA ALA A 121 -18.19 -3.61 -14.57
C ALA A 121 -18.21 -2.66 -15.77
N ILE A 122 -17.04 -2.20 -16.23
CA ILE A 122 -16.91 -1.37 -17.45
C ILE A 122 -17.38 -2.14 -18.69
N SER A 123 -16.96 -3.40 -18.83
CA SER A 123 -17.32 -4.25 -19.97
C SER A 123 -18.84 -4.47 -20.06
N VAL A 124 -19.53 -4.66 -18.93
CA VAL A 124 -20.99 -4.81 -18.88
C VAL A 124 -21.71 -3.52 -19.31
N ILE A 125 -21.22 -2.34 -18.90
CA ILE A 125 -21.82 -1.05 -19.29
C ILE A 125 -21.73 -0.82 -20.81
N GLN A 126 -20.64 -1.25 -21.45
CA GLN A 126 -20.45 -1.10 -22.89
C GLN A 126 -21.38 -1.99 -23.73
N TRP A 127 -21.89 -3.09 -23.16
CA TRP A 127 -22.81 -4.02 -23.83
C TRP A 127 -24.29 -3.67 -23.68
N MET A 128 -24.65 -2.63 -22.90
CA MET A 128 -26.05 -2.20 -22.86
C MET A 128 -26.45 -1.66 -24.24
N PRO A 129 -27.46 -2.25 -24.91
CA PRO A 129 -27.96 -1.72 -26.16
C PRO A 129 -28.43 -0.29 -25.91
N LYS A 130 -27.97 0.65 -26.74
CA LYS A 130 -28.53 1.99 -26.78
C LYS A 130 -29.99 1.83 -27.16
N VAL A 131 -30.88 1.85 -26.17
CA VAL A 131 -32.32 1.93 -26.40
C VAL A 131 -32.56 3.21 -27.21
N HIS A 132 -32.90 3.03 -28.49
CA HIS A 132 -33.54 4.01 -29.35
C HIS A 132 -34.79 3.35 -29.88
#